data_AF-A0AAV5IZT0-F1
#
_entry.id   AF-A0AAV5IZT0-F1
#
_cell.length_a   1.000
_cell.length_b   1.000
_cell.length_c   1.000
_cell.angle_alpha   90.00
_cell.angle_beta   90.00
_cell.angle_gamma   90.00
#
_symmetry.space_group_name_H-M   'P 1'
#
loop_
_entity.id
_entity.type
_entity.pdbx_description
1 polymer ?
#
loop_
_entity_poly.entity_id
_entity_poly.type
_entity_poly.pdbx_seq_one_letter_code
_entity_poly.pdbx_strand_id
1 'polypeptide(L)'
;MATDEESIEQAVAARREKLRVLKAAQELLNTPDDDSAQRDDNGTTDAENLSMKFRDYVPQDKQLQEGKLAPPVLPKFEFPITEAPPPPEKKELQH
;
A
#
# COMPACT_ATOMS: atom_id res chain seq x y z
N MET A 1 -21.50 -40.57 10.48
CA MET A 1 -22.23 -40.01 9.33
C MET A 1 -22.70 -38.57 9.54
N ALA A 2 -22.64 -37.97 10.75
CA ALA A 2 -23.16 -36.62 11.01
C ALA A 2 -22.19 -35.47 10.63
N THR A 3 -20.90 -35.75 10.44
CA THR A 3 -19.86 -34.73 10.19
C THR A 3 -19.90 -34.15 8.77
N ASP A 4 -20.36 -34.96 7.81
CA ASP A 4 -20.42 -34.55 6.40
C ASP A 4 -21.62 -33.62 6.15
N GLU A 5 -22.74 -33.88 6.82
CA GLU A 5 -23.94 -33.05 6.77
C GLU A 5 -23.67 -31.64 7.35
N GLU A 6 -22.97 -31.57 8.48
CA GLU A 6 -22.57 -30.29 9.11
C GLU A 6 -21.62 -29.48 8.20
N SER A 7 -20.71 -30.14 7.49
CA SER A 7 -19.81 -29.49 6.53
C SER A 7 -20.55 -28.90 5.33
N ILE A 8 -21.57 -29.61 4.83
CA ILE A 8 -22.41 -29.15 3.72
C ILE A 8 -23.26 -27.96 4.17
N GLU A 9 -23.85 -28.01 5.37
CA GLU A 9 -24.62 -26.90 5.93
C GLU A 9 -23.76 -25.64 6.10
N GLN A 10 -22.52 -25.79 6.59
CA GLN A 10 -21.58 -24.68 6.71
C GLN A 10 -21.20 -24.10 5.34
N ALA A 11 -20.97 -24.94 4.34
CA ALA A 11 -20.68 -24.48 2.97
C ALA A 11 -21.88 -23.74 2.34
N VAL A 12 -23.10 -24.21 2.60
CA VAL A 12 -24.33 -23.55 2.15
C VAL A 12 -24.52 -22.21 2.86
N ALA A 13 -24.24 -22.13 4.17
CA ALA A 13 -24.30 -20.89 4.94
C ALA A 13 -23.29 -19.85 4.40
N ALA A 14 -22.03 -20.23 4.21
CA ALA A 14 -21.00 -19.36 3.66
C ALA A 14 -21.35 -18.85 2.24
N ARG A 15 -21.91 -19.72 1.40
CA ARG A 15 -22.38 -19.33 0.05
C ARG A 15 -23.52 -18.32 0.11
N ARG A 16 -24.50 -18.53 0.99
CA ARG A 16 -25.64 -17.62 1.17
C ARG A 16 -25.19 -16.24 1.66
N GLU A 17 -24.24 -16.21 2.59
CA GLU A 17 -23.67 -14.97 3.09
C GLU A 17 -22.95 -14.19 1.99
N LYS A 18 -22.06 -14.85 1.24
CA LYS A 18 -21.36 -14.23 0.11
C LYS A 18 -22.33 -13.66 -0.94
N LEU A 19 -23.39 -14.40 -1.26
CA LEU A 19 -24.42 -13.94 -2.20
C LEU A 19 -25.19 -12.71 -1.69
N ARG A 20 -25.41 -12.60 -0.38
CA ARG A 20 -26.05 -11.42 0.22
C ARG A 20 -25.16 -10.19 0.09
N VAL A 21 -23.87 -10.32 0.40
CA VAL A 21 -22.91 -9.22 0.28
C VAL A 21 -22.78 -8.73 -1.16
N LEU A 22 -22.67 -9.66 -2.11
CA LEU A 22 -22.59 -9.30 -3.54
C LEU A 22 -23.86 -8.60 -4.03
N LYS A 23 -25.04 -9.05 -3.59
CA LYS A 23 -26.30 -8.38 -3.92
C LYS A 23 -26.38 -6.98 -3.33
N ALA A 24 -25.98 -6.79 -2.07
CA ALA A 24 -25.96 -5.47 -1.44
C ALA A 24 -24.98 -4.51 -2.15
N ALA A 25 -23.79 -4.98 -2.52
CA ALA A 25 -22.83 -4.17 -3.28
C ALA A 25 -23.36 -3.81 -4.69
N GLN A 26 -24.06 -4.74 -5.35
CA GLN A 26 -24.69 -4.47 -6.65
C GLN A 26 -25.85 -3.49 -6.52
N GLU A 27 -26.62 -3.53 -5.44
CA GLU A 27 -27.69 -2.58 -5.16
C GLU A 27 -27.14 -1.16 -4.98
N LEU A 28 -26.09 -0.98 -4.16
CA LEU A 28 -25.38 0.29 -4.00
C LEU A 28 -24.78 0.83 -5.32
N LEU A 29 -24.39 -0.05 -6.24
CA LEU A 29 -23.92 0.38 -7.56
C LEU A 29 -25.07 0.85 -8.46
N ASN A 30 -26.25 0.23 -8.34
CA ASN A 30 -27.40 0.52 -9.21
C ASN A 30 -28.26 1.68 -8.70
N THR A 31 -28.27 1.93 -7.39
CA THR A 31 -28.91 3.10 -6.79
C THR A 31 -27.81 4.11 -6.46
N PRO A 32 -27.65 5.18 -7.24
CA PRO A 32 -26.83 6.29 -6.78
C PRO A 32 -27.41 6.80 -5.46
N ASP A 33 -26.57 6.89 -4.42
CA ASP A 33 -26.98 7.39 -3.10
C ASP A 33 -27.60 8.79 -3.28
N ASP A 34 -28.88 8.96 -2.96
CA ASP A 34 -29.55 10.27 -2.96
C ASP A 34 -28.97 11.18 -1.84
N ASP A 35 -28.30 10.58 -0.85
CA ASP A 35 -27.58 11.27 0.23
C ASP A 35 -26.23 11.86 -0.25
N SER A 36 -25.81 11.54 -1.49
CA SER A 36 -24.70 12.23 -2.16
C SER A 36 -25.02 13.68 -2.48
N ALA A 37 -26.32 14.04 -2.51
CA ALA A 37 -26.76 15.39 -2.84
C ALA A 37 -26.61 16.38 -1.67
N GLN A 38 -26.26 15.93 -0.46
CA GLN A 38 -26.17 16.82 0.73
C GLN A 38 -24.75 17.14 1.19
N ARG A 39 -23.71 16.70 0.47
CA ARG A 39 -22.36 17.24 0.59
C ARG A 39 -21.91 17.78 -0.75
N ASP A 40 -22.33 19.00 -1.04
CA ASP A 40 -21.50 20.07 -1.59
C ASP A 40 -22.42 21.22 -2.06
N ASP A 41 -23.01 21.93 -1.08
CA ASP A 41 -23.43 23.31 -1.32
C ASP A 41 -22.34 24.25 -0.80
N ASN A 42 -21.19 24.27 -1.49
CA ASN A 42 -20.42 25.49 -1.70
C ASN A 42 -19.38 25.27 -2.81
N GLY A 43 -19.81 25.33 -4.06
CA GLY A 43 -18.88 25.18 -5.18
C GLY A 43 -19.49 25.35 -6.57
N THR A 44 -20.49 26.21 -6.72
CA THR A 44 -20.91 26.69 -8.05
C THR A 44 -19.73 27.37 -8.73
N THR A 45 -19.03 26.71 -9.66
CA THR A 45 -18.35 27.34 -10.82
C THR A 45 -17.89 26.25 -11.80
N ASP A 46 -18.58 26.17 -12.93
CA ASP A 46 -18.08 25.79 -14.26
C ASP A 46 -17.51 24.38 -14.50
N ALA A 47 -18.43 23.46 -14.84
CA ALA A 47 -18.14 22.13 -15.40
C ALA A 47 -17.55 22.14 -16.83
N GLU A 48 -17.02 23.28 -17.33
CA GLU A 48 -16.52 23.40 -18.70
C GLU A 48 -14.99 23.47 -18.82
N ASN A 49 -14.24 23.50 -17.69
CA ASN A 49 -12.77 23.42 -17.71
C ASN A 49 -12.21 22.56 -16.56
N LEU A 50 -12.84 21.41 -16.26
CA LEU A 50 -12.31 20.45 -15.31
C LEU A 50 -11.18 19.61 -15.92
N SER A 51 -10.15 20.28 -16.43
CA SER A 51 -8.82 19.69 -16.44
C SER A 51 -8.42 19.59 -14.96
N MET A 52 -8.87 18.52 -14.29
CA MET A 52 -8.47 18.18 -12.92
C MET A 52 -7.01 17.76 -12.97
N LYS A 53 -6.12 18.74 -13.14
CA LYS A 53 -4.69 18.53 -12.94
C LYS A 53 -4.54 18.45 -11.44
N PHE A 54 -4.50 17.23 -10.91
CA PHE A 54 -3.93 16.94 -9.60
C PHE A 54 -2.45 17.35 -9.66
N ARG A 55 -2.17 18.65 -9.74
CA ARG A 55 -0.80 19.17 -9.70
C ARG A 55 -0.41 19.12 -8.24
N ASP A 56 0.51 18.21 -7.94
CA ASP A 56 1.20 18.07 -6.66
C ASP A 56 0.27 18.22 -5.44
N TYR A 57 -0.87 17.50 -5.43
CA TYR A 57 -1.77 17.53 -4.28
C TYR A 57 -1.06 16.92 -3.07
N VAL A 58 -0.63 17.78 -2.15
CA VAL A 58 -0.16 17.38 -0.84
C VAL A 58 -1.39 17.03 0.01
N PRO A 59 -1.50 15.80 0.54
CA PRO A 59 -2.62 15.41 1.39
C PRO A 59 -2.85 16.44 2.49
N GLN A 60 -4.06 16.96 2.69
CA GLN A 60 -4.32 17.99 3.70
C GLN A 60 -4.30 17.44 5.15
N ASP A 61 -4.40 16.13 5.29
CA ASP A 61 -4.31 15.45 6.58
C ASP A 61 -2.88 15.53 7.13
N LYS A 62 -2.73 16.16 8.29
CA LYS A 62 -1.45 16.33 8.98
C LYS A 62 -0.78 15.00 9.29
N GLN A 63 -1.55 13.98 9.65
CA GLN A 63 -1.00 12.64 9.97
C GLN A 63 -0.41 11.97 8.73
N LEU A 64 -0.96 12.24 7.54
CA LEU A 64 -0.44 11.74 6.26
C LEU A 64 0.75 12.57 5.74
N GLN A 65 0.79 13.88 6.05
CA GLN A 65 1.94 14.74 5.74
C GLN A 65 3.16 14.45 6.62
N GLU A 66 2.93 14.06 7.87
CA GLU A 66 3.95 13.76 8.88
C GLU A 66 4.69 12.44 8.62
N GLY A 67 4.17 11.59 7.72
CA GLY A 67 4.78 10.32 7.29
C GLY A 67 6.10 10.46 6.50
N LYS A 68 6.77 11.61 6.53
CA LYS A 68 8.16 11.76 6.04
C LYS A 68 9.09 11.03 6.99
N LEU A 69 9.11 9.71 6.89
CA LEU A 69 10.10 8.87 7.55
C LEU A 69 11.48 9.39 7.14
N ALA A 70 12.33 9.65 8.15
CA ALA A 70 13.70 10.11 7.91
C ALA A 70 14.36 9.20 6.86
N PRO A 71 15.17 9.76 5.94
CA PRO A 71 15.87 8.95 4.95
C PRO A 71 16.57 7.78 5.64
N PRO A 72 16.41 6.54 5.15
CA PRO A 72 17.05 5.40 5.76
C PRO A 72 18.56 5.65 5.83
N VAL A 73 19.13 5.60 7.03
CA VAL A 73 20.57 5.79 7.22
C VAL A 73 21.26 4.56 6.64
N LEU A 74 21.95 4.75 5.52
CA LEU A 74 22.71 3.68 4.89
C LEU A 74 23.80 3.19 5.84
N PRO A 75 24.00 1.87 5.97
CA PRO A 75 25.13 1.32 6.71
C PRO A 75 26.43 1.88 6.16
N LYS A 76 27.35 2.24 7.04
CA LYS A 76 28.72 2.59 6.68
C LYS A 76 29.44 1.26 6.43
N PHE A 77 29.30 0.73 5.23
CA PHE A 77 30.00 -0.49 4.83
C PHE A 77 31.51 -0.19 4.84
N GLU A 78 32.23 -0.77 5.80
CA GLU A 78 33.68 -0.85 5.69
C GLU A 78 33.99 -1.78 4.53
N PHE A 79 34.70 -1.27 3.53
CA PHE A 79 35.27 -2.12 2.50
C PHE A 79 36.17 -3.13 3.22
N PRO A 80 36.11 -4.43 2.86
CA PRO A 80 37.05 -5.40 3.39
C PRO A 80 38.44 -4.82 3.15
N ILE A 81 39.18 -4.57 4.23
CA ILE A 81 40.59 -4.23 4.14
C ILE A 81 41.20 -5.51 3.60
N THR A 82 41.41 -5.55 2.29
CA THR A 82 42.27 -6.55 1.67
C THR A 82 43.60 -6.39 2.40
N GLU A 83 43.86 -7.28 3.34
CA GLU A 83 45.07 -7.31 4.13
C GLU A 83 46.23 -7.15 3.16
N ALA A 84 46.92 -6.01 3.23
CA ALA A 84 48.01 -5.72 2.33
C ALA A 84 48.98 -6.91 2.41
N PRO A 85 49.39 -7.48 1.26
CA PRO A 85 50.26 -8.65 1.28
C PRO A 85 51.49 -8.32 2.14
N PRO A 86 51.94 -9.27 2.99
CA PRO A 86 53.04 -9.03 3.92
C PRO A 86 54.23 -8.42 3.16
N PRO A 87 54.95 -7.46 3.77
CA PRO A 87 56.07 -6.81 3.12
C PRO A 87 57.07 -7.88 2.64
N PRO A 88 57.62 -7.74 1.41
CA PRO A 88 58.49 -8.76 0.85
C PRO A 88 59.69 -8.98 1.75
N GLU A 89 59.88 -10.24 2.17
CA GLU A 89 61.07 -10.66 2.89
C GLU A 89 62.30 -10.30 2.06
N LYS A 90 63.21 -9.54 2.67
CA LYS A 90 64.52 -9.24 2.10
C LYS A 90 65.25 -10.57 1.95
N LYS A 91 65.28 -11.12 0.75
CA LYS A 91 66.20 -12.19 0.39
C LYS A 91 67.59 -11.59 0.51
N GLU A 92 68.23 -11.82 1.65
CA GLU A 92 69.68 -11.67 1.77
C GLU A 92 70.29 -12.55 0.68
N LEU A 93 70.99 -11.92 -0.27
CA LEU A 93 71.90 -12.62 -1.16
C LEU A 93 72.93 -13.32 -0.26
N GLN A 94 72.79 -14.63 -0.12
CA GLN A 94 73.88 -15.48 0.36
C GLN A 94 74.65 -16.01 -0.85
N HIS A 95 75.93 -15.65 -0.84
CA HIS A 95 77.07 -16.19 -1.60
C HIS A 95 77.24 -15.85 -3.08
#